data_AF-A0A2M6WJE4-F1
#
_entry.id   AF-A0A2M6WJE4-F1
#
_cell.length_a   1.000
_cell.length_b   1.000
_cell.length_c   1.000
_cell.angle_alpha   90.00
_cell.angle_beta   90.00
_cell.angle_gamma   90.00
#
_symmetry.space_group_name_H-M   'P 1'
#
loop_
_entity.id
_entity.type
_entity.pdbx_description
1 polymer ?
#
loop_
_entity_poly.entity_id
_entity_poly.type
_entity_poly.pdbx_seq_one_letter_code
_entity_poly.pdbx_strand_id
1 'polypeptide(L)'
;MKTLLRIELITILILSLTLFKAPAVNKDIVIHIPWGNIGEEVVTSEIFDLDKIRNQKELLNLITHSPKSLELNQDTSKDILTLLWAFGLINNNPILTNGPINSPEYGGSHVFASTGGWNLSKESSMNHFNMHKIVSLTKNQQERLEEVSKIIYRPCCNNSTYFPDCNHGMAMLGLLEILISQDISEIELYETVYIANKLWFPDHYQSLPLSIQKKSPKELLSKEYISASGWQKHRVQNANSQSC
;
A
#
# COMPACT_ATOMS: atom_id res chain seq x y z
N MET A 1 -13.75 74.53 -22.29
CA MET A 1 -14.18 73.33 -23.03
C MET A 1 -13.05 72.31 -22.94
N LYS A 2 -13.31 71.15 -22.32
CA LYS A 2 -12.48 69.92 -22.27
C LYS A 2 -11.17 70.00 -21.45
N THR A 3 -11.10 69.51 -20.22
CA THR A 3 -11.01 68.10 -19.74
C THR A 3 -9.55 67.63 -19.60
N LEU A 4 -9.16 67.43 -18.34
CA LEU A 4 -8.27 66.43 -17.72
C LEU A 4 -7.20 65.72 -18.57
N LEU A 5 -6.01 65.50 -17.98
CA LEU A 5 -5.64 64.16 -17.48
C LEU A 5 -4.46 64.25 -16.50
N ARG A 6 -4.75 64.04 -15.21
CA ARG A 6 -3.77 63.64 -14.19
C ARG A 6 -3.37 62.20 -14.50
N ILE A 7 -2.06 61.95 -14.50
CA ILE A 7 -1.46 60.62 -14.59
C ILE A 7 -1.61 59.99 -13.19
N GLU A 8 -2.53 59.06 -13.02
CA GLU A 8 -2.51 58.13 -11.88
C GLU A 8 -1.98 56.78 -12.36
N LEU A 9 -0.88 56.35 -11.74
CA LEU A 9 -0.30 55.02 -11.88
C LEU A 9 -1.34 53.96 -11.46
N ILE A 10 -1.84 53.20 -12.42
CA ILE A 10 -2.57 51.96 -12.15
C ILE A 10 -1.53 50.84 -12.15
N THR A 11 -1.08 50.43 -10.97
CA THR A 11 -0.31 49.21 -10.77
C THR A 11 -1.26 48.04 -10.94
N ILE A 12 -1.28 47.43 -12.13
CA ILE A 12 -2.03 46.19 -12.40
C ILE A 12 -1.28 45.05 -11.72
N LEU A 13 -1.75 44.65 -10.54
CA LEU A 13 -1.35 43.41 -9.88
C LEU A 13 -2.01 42.25 -10.63
N ILE A 14 -1.32 41.67 -11.61
CA ILE A 14 -1.73 40.41 -12.25
C ILE A 14 -1.48 39.30 -11.23
N LEU A 15 -2.47 39.03 -10.39
CA LEU A 15 -2.53 37.81 -9.58
C LEU A 15 -2.76 36.65 -10.55
N SER A 16 -1.67 36.04 -11.02
CA SER A 16 -1.75 34.79 -11.77
C SER A 16 -2.23 33.70 -10.81
N LEU A 17 -3.53 33.38 -10.87
CA LEU A 17 -4.05 32.11 -10.37
C LEU A 17 -3.42 31.01 -11.23
N THR A 18 -2.24 30.57 -10.84
CA THR A 18 -1.74 29.27 -11.23
C THR A 18 -2.65 28.26 -10.54
N LEU A 19 -3.58 27.67 -11.30
CA LEU A 19 -4.16 26.39 -10.92
C LEU A 19 -3.00 25.39 -10.89
N PHE A 20 -2.35 25.29 -9.72
CA PHE A 20 -1.45 24.20 -9.42
C PHE A 20 -2.31 22.94 -9.38
N LYS A 21 -2.32 22.24 -10.51
CA LYS A 21 -2.80 20.86 -10.59
C LYS A 21 -2.02 20.08 -9.53
N ALA A 22 -2.74 19.42 -8.62
CA ALA A 22 -2.14 18.60 -7.57
C ALA A 22 -1.10 17.65 -8.20
N PRO A 23 0.02 17.36 -7.52
CA PRO A 23 1.03 16.48 -8.08
C PRO A 23 0.40 15.11 -8.34
N ALA A 24 0.21 14.79 -9.62
CA ALA A 24 -0.08 13.44 -10.05
C ALA A 24 1.03 12.54 -9.50
N VAL A 25 0.71 11.29 -9.15
CA VAL A 25 1.76 10.27 -8.98
C VAL A 25 2.58 10.30 -10.25
N ASN A 26 3.85 10.70 -10.16
CA ASN A 26 4.71 10.76 -11.32
C ASN A 26 4.90 9.32 -11.81
N LYS A 27 4.67 9.08 -13.11
CA LYS A 27 4.88 7.77 -13.72
C LYS A 27 6.33 7.28 -13.60
N ASP A 28 7.26 8.20 -13.32
CA ASP A 28 8.68 7.90 -13.10
C ASP A 28 8.99 7.31 -11.72
N ILE A 29 8.02 7.21 -10.80
CA ILE A 29 8.27 6.62 -9.49
C ILE A 29 8.28 5.10 -9.61
N VAL A 30 9.45 4.51 -9.41
CA VAL A 30 9.68 3.07 -9.37
C VAL A 30 10.33 2.70 -8.04
N ILE A 31 9.78 1.71 -7.34
CA ILE A 31 10.41 1.07 -6.19
C ILE A 31 10.90 -0.30 -6.63
N HIS A 32 12.14 -0.63 -6.26
CA HIS A 32 12.67 -1.98 -6.42
C HIS A 32 12.51 -2.77 -5.11
N ILE A 33 11.67 -3.81 -5.13
CA ILE A 33 11.48 -4.69 -3.97
C ILE A 33 12.39 -5.91 -4.17
N PRO A 34 13.26 -6.24 -3.21
CA PRO A 34 14.09 -7.44 -3.31
C PRO A 34 13.20 -8.68 -3.20
N TRP A 35 13.10 -9.45 -4.28
CA TRP A 35 12.20 -10.59 -4.39
C TRP A 35 12.93 -11.92 -4.36
N GLY A 36 14.15 -11.98 -4.87
CA GLY A 36 15.02 -13.15 -4.74
C GLY A 36 14.36 -14.45 -5.21
N ASN A 37 14.30 -15.44 -4.32
CA ASN A 37 13.66 -16.74 -4.57
C ASN A 37 12.22 -16.81 -4.04
N ILE A 38 11.67 -15.71 -3.51
CA ILE A 38 10.32 -15.68 -2.95
C ILE A 38 9.28 -16.09 -4.00
N GLY A 39 9.46 -15.69 -5.27
CA GLY A 39 8.55 -16.05 -6.35
C GLY A 39 8.49 -17.56 -6.60
N GLU A 40 9.63 -18.26 -6.58
CA GLU A 40 9.71 -19.72 -6.74
C GLU A 40 8.97 -20.43 -5.59
N GLU A 41 9.13 -19.96 -4.36
CA GLU A 41 8.44 -20.48 -3.18
C GLU A 41 6.93 -20.21 -3.22
N VAL A 42 6.51 -19.01 -3.67
CA VAL A 42 5.11 -18.65 -3.86
C VAL A 42 4.45 -19.57 -4.91
N VAL A 43 5.13 -19.87 -6.01
CA VAL A 43 4.63 -20.85 -7.01
C VAL A 43 4.50 -22.24 -6.40
N THR A 44 5.55 -22.69 -5.71
CA THR A 44 5.62 -24.04 -5.12
C THR A 44 4.59 -24.24 -4.00
N SER A 45 4.15 -23.16 -3.35
CA SER A 45 3.11 -23.20 -2.32
C SER A 45 1.71 -23.54 -2.85
N GLU A 46 1.50 -23.54 -4.18
CA GLU A 46 0.20 -23.76 -4.84
C GLU A 46 -0.89 -22.74 -4.45
N ILE A 47 -0.52 -21.61 -3.86
CA ILE A 47 -1.44 -20.50 -3.54
C ILE A 47 -2.08 -19.89 -4.80
N PHE A 48 -1.43 -20.07 -5.96
CA PHE A 48 -1.95 -19.68 -7.27
C PHE A 48 -2.35 -20.90 -8.10
N ASP A 49 -3.60 -20.90 -8.53
CA ASP A 49 -4.08 -21.68 -9.66
C ASP A 49 -3.77 -20.92 -10.95
N LEU A 50 -2.75 -21.38 -11.70
CA LEU A 50 -2.30 -20.74 -12.93
C LEU A 50 -3.42 -20.61 -13.97
N ASP A 51 -4.38 -21.52 -13.98
CA ASP A 51 -5.53 -21.46 -14.89
C ASP A 51 -6.46 -20.30 -14.56
N LYS A 52 -6.61 -19.93 -13.28
CA LYS A 52 -7.42 -18.80 -12.83
C LYS A 52 -6.78 -17.46 -13.17
N ILE A 53 -5.45 -17.40 -13.23
CA ILE A 53 -4.70 -16.17 -13.54
C ILE A 53 -4.22 -16.09 -14.98
N ARG A 54 -4.54 -17.06 -15.85
CA ARG A 54 -4.07 -17.12 -17.25
C ARG A 54 -4.29 -15.84 -18.08
N ASN A 55 -5.31 -15.06 -17.75
CA ASN A 55 -5.64 -13.81 -18.44
C ASN A 55 -4.96 -12.58 -17.83
N GLN A 56 -4.32 -12.72 -16.67
CA GLN A 56 -3.56 -11.68 -15.98
C GLN A 56 -2.10 -11.80 -16.43
N LYS A 57 -1.81 -11.34 -17.65
CA LYS A 57 -0.52 -11.57 -18.31
C LYS A 57 0.68 -11.09 -17.48
N GLU A 58 0.56 -9.93 -16.83
CA GLU A 58 1.65 -9.37 -16.02
C GLU A 58 1.87 -10.18 -14.74
N LEU A 59 0.82 -10.44 -13.95
CA LEU A 59 0.90 -11.34 -12.79
C LEU A 59 1.46 -12.72 -13.17
N LEU A 60 0.96 -13.32 -14.25
CA LEU A 60 1.45 -14.62 -14.72
C LEU A 60 2.94 -14.53 -15.07
N ASN A 61 3.38 -13.46 -15.76
CA ASN A 61 4.77 -13.23 -16.10
C ASN A 61 5.67 -13.12 -14.86
N LEU A 62 5.25 -12.34 -13.85
CA LEU A 62 5.96 -12.19 -12.58
C LEU A 62 6.10 -13.53 -11.84
N ILE A 63 5.06 -14.36 -11.87
CA ILE A 63 5.02 -15.68 -11.24
C ILE A 63 5.90 -16.68 -11.99
N THR A 64 5.80 -16.76 -13.32
CA THR A 64 6.52 -17.76 -14.11
C THR A 64 8.00 -17.45 -14.28
N HIS A 65 8.36 -16.17 -14.40
CA HIS A 65 9.76 -15.77 -14.56
C HIS A 65 10.46 -15.45 -13.23
N SER A 66 9.69 -15.19 -12.17
CA SER A 66 10.18 -14.92 -10.81
C SER A 66 11.42 -13.99 -10.79
N PRO A 67 11.27 -12.72 -11.18
CA PRO A 67 12.40 -11.80 -11.24
C PRO A 67 13.03 -11.63 -9.86
N LYS A 68 14.35 -11.40 -9.80
CA LYS A 68 15.03 -11.20 -8.51
C LYS A 68 14.65 -9.89 -7.81
N SER A 69 14.07 -8.94 -8.53
CA SER A 69 13.48 -7.72 -7.98
C SER A 69 12.15 -7.42 -8.65
N LEU A 70 11.16 -7.00 -7.87
CA LEU A 70 9.89 -6.47 -8.39
C LEU A 70 10.02 -4.97 -8.60
N GLU A 71 9.61 -4.49 -9.77
CA GLU A 71 9.56 -3.07 -10.09
C GLU A 71 8.15 -2.54 -9.83
N LEU A 72 7.92 -2.01 -8.63
CA LEU A 72 6.64 -1.44 -8.23
C LEU A 72 6.51 -0.01 -8.75
N ASN A 73 5.62 0.17 -9.72
CA ASN A 73 5.27 1.45 -10.33
C ASN A 73 3.76 1.50 -10.61
N GLN A 74 3.28 2.52 -11.33
CA GLN A 74 1.85 2.68 -11.60
C GLN A 74 1.28 1.53 -12.44
N ASP A 75 2.04 1.01 -13.41
CA ASP A 75 1.60 0.00 -14.37
C ASP A 75 1.60 -1.41 -13.73
N THR A 76 2.55 -1.70 -12.85
CA THR A 76 2.71 -3.01 -12.17
C THR A 76 2.04 -3.09 -10.80
N SER A 77 1.53 -1.96 -10.29
CA SER A 77 1.02 -1.81 -8.91
C SER A 77 0.02 -2.88 -8.49
N LYS A 78 -0.93 -3.21 -9.36
CA LYS A 78 -2.00 -4.17 -9.07
C LYS A 78 -1.47 -5.60 -8.98
N ASP A 79 -0.64 -6.01 -9.94
CA ASP A 79 -0.09 -7.36 -10.00
C ASP A 79 0.88 -7.61 -8.83
N ILE A 80 1.73 -6.62 -8.51
CA ILE A 80 2.63 -6.69 -7.35
C ILE A 80 1.85 -6.69 -6.02
N LEU A 81 0.75 -5.94 -5.91
CA LEU A 81 -0.12 -6.04 -4.74
C LEU A 81 -0.66 -7.46 -4.57
N THR A 82 -1.15 -8.08 -5.64
CA THR A 82 -1.65 -9.46 -5.59
C THR A 82 -0.56 -10.46 -5.21
N LEU A 83 0.66 -10.27 -5.71
CA LEU A 83 1.80 -11.13 -5.40
C LEU A 83 2.25 -10.98 -3.94
N LEU A 84 2.35 -9.75 -3.43
CA LEU A 84 2.66 -9.47 -2.03
C LEU A 84 1.54 -9.93 -1.10
N TRP A 85 0.28 -9.87 -1.54
CA TRP A 85 -0.86 -10.43 -0.79
C TRP A 85 -0.73 -11.95 -0.67
N ALA A 86 -0.50 -12.68 -1.76
CA ALA A 86 -0.22 -14.11 -1.72
C ALA A 86 0.92 -14.41 -0.73
N PHE A 87 2.05 -13.74 -0.90
CA PHE A 87 3.22 -13.93 -0.05
C PHE A 87 2.93 -13.67 1.43
N GLY A 88 2.33 -12.53 1.77
CA GLY A 88 1.98 -12.20 3.16
C GLY A 88 0.97 -13.15 3.77
N LEU A 89 0.06 -13.74 2.96
CA LEU A 89 -0.90 -14.74 3.41
C LEU A 89 -0.21 -16.05 3.80
N ILE A 90 0.76 -16.50 2.99
CA ILE A 90 1.37 -17.82 3.15
C ILE A 90 2.61 -17.82 4.04
N ASN A 91 3.32 -16.69 4.15
CA ASN A 91 4.54 -16.61 4.94
C ASN A 91 4.23 -16.75 6.44
N ASN A 92 5.03 -17.55 7.13
CA ASN A 92 4.85 -17.82 8.55
C ASN A 92 5.35 -16.61 9.38
N ASN A 93 4.43 -15.98 10.11
CA ASN A 93 4.72 -14.85 10.98
C ASN A 93 3.87 -14.89 12.27
N PRO A 94 4.46 -14.64 13.46
CA PRO A 94 3.71 -14.51 14.72
C PRO A 94 2.57 -13.49 14.69
N ILE A 95 2.60 -12.46 13.84
CA ILE A 95 1.49 -11.50 13.68
C ILE A 95 0.21 -12.22 13.21
N LEU A 96 0.34 -13.26 12.38
CA LEU A 96 -0.80 -14.01 11.86
C LEU A 96 -1.38 -15.03 12.85
N THR A 97 -0.64 -15.38 13.93
CA THR A 97 -1.11 -16.29 14.98
C THR A 97 -1.53 -15.57 16.26
N ASN A 98 -0.74 -14.56 16.66
CA ASN A 98 -0.86 -13.86 17.93
C ASN A 98 -1.50 -12.47 17.77
N GLY A 99 -1.54 -11.96 16.53
CA GLY A 99 -2.19 -10.70 16.20
C GLY A 99 -3.72 -10.81 16.10
N PRO A 100 -4.40 -9.67 15.92
CA PRO A 100 -5.85 -9.57 15.94
C PRO A 100 -6.55 -10.38 14.85
N ILE A 101 -5.88 -10.68 13.73
CA ILE A 101 -6.46 -11.48 12.64
C ILE A 101 -6.89 -12.87 13.08
N ASN A 102 -6.27 -13.44 14.12
CA ASN A 102 -6.63 -14.76 14.63
C ASN A 102 -7.52 -14.70 15.89
N SER A 103 -7.95 -13.51 16.30
CA SER A 103 -8.77 -13.34 17.50
C SER A 103 -10.18 -13.93 17.30
N PRO A 104 -10.68 -14.76 18.24
CA PRO A 104 -12.07 -15.24 18.21
C PRO A 104 -13.12 -14.11 18.26
N GLU A 105 -12.76 -12.95 18.82
CA GLU A 105 -13.64 -11.77 18.88
C GLU A 105 -14.11 -11.33 17.49
N TYR A 106 -13.28 -11.52 16.47
CA TYR A 106 -13.59 -11.16 15.09
C TYR A 106 -14.05 -12.35 14.24
N GLY A 107 -14.35 -13.51 14.83
CA GLY A 107 -14.77 -14.72 14.10
C GLY A 107 -13.62 -15.58 13.57
N GLY A 108 -12.37 -15.25 13.92
CA GLY A 108 -11.17 -15.98 13.50
C GLY A 108 -10.68 -15.61 12.09
N SER A 109 -9.53 -16.15 11.69
CA SER A 109 -8.78 -15.68 10.53
C SER A 109 -9.45 -15.89 9.17
N HIS A 110 -10.45 -16.76 9.05
CA HIS A 110 -11.05 -17.12 7.75
C HIS A 110 -12.07 -16.11 7.19
N VAL A 111 -12.56 -15.16 8.00
CA VAL A 111 -13.67 -14.27 7.62
C VAL A 111 -13.23 -13.00 6.88
N PHE A 112 -11.93 -12.75 6.81
CA PHE A 112 -11.37 -11.48 6.36
C PHE A 112 -11.19 -11.42 4.83
N ALA A 113 -11.20 -10.20 4.29
CA ALA A 113 -10.97 -9.99 2.87
C ALA A 113 -9.57 -10.44 2.44
N SER A 114 -8.59 -10.37 3.35
CA SER A 114 -7.22 -10.87 3.11
C SER A 114 -7.10 -12.40 3.09
N THR A 115 -8.08 -13.15 3.59
CA THR A 115 -7.99 -14.61 3.71
C THR A 115 -9.14 -15.27 2.96
N GLY A 116 -10.36 -15.19 3.47
CA GLY A 116 -11.56 -15.71 2.80
C GLY A 116 -11.86 -15.04 1.46
N GLY A 117 -11.35 -13.83 1.23
CA GLY A 117 -11.42 -13.15 -0.06
C GLY A 117 -10.42 -13.65 -1.13
N TRP A 118 -9.43 -14.47 -0.75
CA TRP A 118 -8.49 -15.05 -1.69
C TRP A 118 -9.15 -16.21 -2.45
N ASN A 119 -9.33 -16.03 -3.76
CA ASN A 119 -10.01 -17.00 -4.63
C ASN A 119 -9.13 -17.50 -5.80
N LEU A 120 -7.84 -17.15 -5.78
CA LEU A 120 -6.89 -17.50 -6.83
C LEU A 120 -6.22 -18.86 -6.61
N SER A 121 -6.39 -19.51 -5.46
CA SER A 121 -5.95 -20.89 -5.19
C SER A 121 -6.97 -21.92 -5.68
N LYS A 122 -6.55 -23.18 -5.91
CA LYS A 122 -7.47 -24.29 -6.20
C LYS A 122 -8.32 -24.64 -4.99
N GLU A 123 -7.65 -24.74 -3.84
CA GLU A 123 -8.25 -25.05 -2.56
C GLU A 123 -8.53 -23.80 -1.73
N SER A 124 -9.03 -23.99 -0.51
CA SER A 124 -9.20 -22.90 0.45
C SER A 124 -7.88 -22.20 0.73
N SER A 125 -7.88 -20.87 0.74
CA SER A 125 -6.70 -20.08 1.14
C SER A 125 -6.22 -20.42 2.55
N MET A 126 -7.11 -20.89 3.42
CA MET A 126 -6.78 -21.32 4.77
C MET A 126 -5.88 -22.57 4.82
N ASN A 127 -5.77 -23.34 3.74
CA ASN A 127 -4.82 -24.45 3.65
C ASN A 127 -3.37 -23.95 3.54
N HIS A 128 -3.18 -22.68 3.16
CA HIS A 128 -1.87 -22.05 2.98
C HIS A 128 -1.59 -20.96 4.02
N PHE A 129 -2.61 -20.49 4.73
CA PHE A 129 -2.51 -19.37 5.67
C PHE A 129 -1.44 -19.62 6.74
N ASN A 130 -0.41 -18.77 6.75
CA ASN A 130 0.68 -18.77 7.72
C ASN A 130 1.50 -20.09 7.77
N MET A 131 1.58 -20.84 6.66
CA MET A 131 2.15 -22.19 6.63
C MET A 131 3.63 -22.28 6.22
N HIS A 132 4.10 -21.35 5.39
CA HIS A 132 5.38 -21.48 4.69
C HIS A 132 6.44 -20.57 5.30
N LYS A 133 7.65 -21.07 5.55
CA LYS A 133 8.78 -20.27 6.07
C LYS A 133 9.64 -19.74 4.94
N ILE A 134 9.09 -18.81 4.15
CA ILE A 134 9.75 -18.26 2.96
C ILE A 134 10.76 -17.18 3.37
N VAL A 135 10.31 -16.20 4.15
CA VAL A 135 11.17 -15.19 4.78
C VAL A 135 11.10 -15.38 6.29
N SER A 136 12.26 -15.66 6.90
CA SER A 136 12.40 -15.79 8.35
C SER A 136 13.11 -14.57 8.92
N LEU A 137 12.51 -13.93 9.92
CA LEU A 137 13.08 -12.79 10.61
C LEU A 137 13.85 -13.23 11.86
N THR A 138 14.95 -12.53 12.15
CA THR A 138 15.58 -12.60 13.47
C THR A 138 14.65 -12.02 14.53
N LYS A 139 14.94 -12.29 15.82
CA LYS A 139 14.14 -11.73 16.93
C LYS A 139 14.02 -10.20 16.85
N ASN A 140 15.13 -9.50 16.65
CA ASN A 140 15.13 -8.03 16.58
C ASN A 140 14.35 -7.52 15.34
N GLN A 141 14.46 -8.20 14.21
CA GLN A 141 13.68 -7.88 13.00
C GLN A 141 12.18 -8.10 13.22
N GLN A 142 11.79 -9.18 13.91
CA GLN A 142 10.39 -9.44 14.23
C GLN A 142 9.83 -8.37 15.21
N GLU A 143 10.58 -8.01 16.24
CA GLU A 143 10.20 -6.93 17.17
C GLU A 143 9.99 -5.61 16.41
N ARG A 144 10.91 -5.26 15.51
CA ARG A 144 10.80 -4.10 14.63
C ARG A 144 9.57 -4.17 13.71
N LEU A 145 9.28 -5.33 13.13
CA LEU A 145 8.09 -5.54 12.29
C LEU A 145 6.80 -5.29 13.09
N GLU A 146 6.71 -5.81 14.31
CA GLU A 146 5.54 -5.61 15.17
C GLU A 146 5.32 -4.14 15.55
N GLU A 147 6.40 -3.41 15.85
CA GLU A 147 6.32 -1.98 16.15
C GLU A 147 5.85 -1.16 14.94
N VAL A 148 6.50 -1.38 13.79
CA VAL A 148 6.23 -0.62 12.57
C VAL A 148 4.84 -0.94 12.00
N SER A 149 4.44 -2.20 11.99
CA SER A 149 3.12 -2.63 11.47
C SER A 149 1.95 -2.05 12.28
N LYS A 150 2.13 -1.72 13.56
CA LYS A 150 1.12 -1.04 14.40
C LYS A 150 0.93 0.43 14.01
N ILE A 151 1.94 1.05 13.39
CA ILE A 151 1.95 2.46 13.00
C ILE A 151 1.39 2.66 11.59
N ILE A 152 1.60 1.70 10.68
CA ILE A 152 1.25 1.84 9.26
C ILE A 152 -0.21 1.51 8.99
N TYR A 153 -0.95 2.49 8.49
CA TYR A 153 -2.33 2.40 8.02
C TYR A 153 -2.40 2.58 6.51
N ARG A 154 -3.59 2.30 5.97
CA ARG A 154 -3.97 2.55 4.59
C ARG A 154 -5.44 3.00 4.53
N PRO A 155 -5.90 3.70 3.48
CA PRO A 155 -7.17 4.40 3.51
C PRO A 155 -8.40 3.50 3.31
N CYS A 156 -8.22 2.20 3.08
CA CYS A 156 -9.35 1.27 2.92
C CYS A 156 -10.00 0.81 4.23
N CYS A 157 -9.32 0.91 5.38
CA CYS A 157 -9.87 0.49 6.69
C CYS A 157 -9.24 1.27 7.86
N ASN A 158 -9.75 1.05 9.08
CA ASN A 158 -9.24 1.67 10.31
C ASN A 158 -8.28 0.78 11.10
N ASN A 159 -7.83 -0.29 10.48
CA ASN A 159 -6.92 -1.27 11.03
C ASN A 159 -5.50 -0.97 10.56
N SER A 160 -4.52 -1.10 11.45
CA SER A 160 -3.11 -1.00 11.09
C SER A 160 -2.67 -2.25 10.32
N THR A 161 -1.44 -2.26 9.81
CA THR A 161 -0.87 -3.43 9.13
C THR A 161 -0.70 -4.62 10.08
N TYR A 162 -0.57 -4.36 11.39
CA TYR A 162 -0.61 -5.39 12.44
C TYR A 162 -1.94 -6.17 12.47
N PHE A 163 -3.00 -5.60 11.91
CA PHE A 163 -4.24 -6.30 11.62
C PHE A 163 -4.45 -6.37 10.10
N PRO A 164 -3.85 -7.37 9.42
CA PRO A 164 -3.89 -7.48 7.96
C PRO A 164 -5.22 -8.08 7.47
N ASP A 165 -6.35 -7.45 7.81
CA ASP A 165 -7.73 -7.89 7.54
C ASP A 165 -8.20 -7.70 6.08
N CYS A 166 -7.48 -6.90 5.29
CA CYS A 166 -7.75 -6.71 3.87
C CYS A 166 -6.55 -7.08 3.01
N ASN A 167 -6.78 -7.34 1.73
CA ASN A 167 -5.73 -7.63 0.76
C ASN A 167 -4.57 -6.62 0.79
N HIS A 168 -4.87 -5.32 0.90
CA HIS A 168 -3.85 -4.27 1.02
C HIS A 168 -3.05 -4.37 2.33
N GLY A 169 -3.70 -4.77 3.43
CA GLY A 169 -3.03 -4.96 4.71
C GLY A 169 -2.10 -6.17 4.70
N MET A 170 -2.56 -7.26 4.11
CA MET A 170 -1.75 -8.48 3.96
C MET A 170 -0.58 -8.26 2.99
N ALA A 171 -0.81 -7.57 1.87
CA ALA A 171 0.26 -7.17 0.96
C ALA A 171 1.28 -6.25 1.65
N MET A 172 0.81 -5.30 2.46
CA MET A 172 1.69 -4.42 3.23
C MET A 172 2.49 -5.20 4.28
N LEU A 173 1.90 -6.17 4.95
CA LEU A 173 2.62 -7.06 5.87
C LEU A 173 3.74 -7.80 5.14
N GLY A 174 3.44 -8.43 3.99
CA GLY A 174 4.44 -9.10 3.17
C GLY A 174 5.57 -8.17 2.70
N LEU A 175 5.24 -6.95 2.28
CA LEU A 175 6.24 -5.94 1.94
C LEU A 175 7.15 -5.62 3.13
N LEU A 176 6.59 -5.41 4.33
CA LEU A 176 7.36 -5.12 5.53
C LEU A 176 8.28 -6.28 5.93
N GLU A 177 7.82 -7.53 5.83
CA GLU A 177 8.64 -8.71 6.10
C GLU A 177 9.86 -8.76 5.20
N ILE A 178 9.68 -8.51 3.90
CA ILE A 178 10.77 -8.46 2.92
C ILE A 178 11.74 -7.35 3.28
N LEU A 179 11.27 -6.12 3.42
CA LEU A 179 12.12 -4.96 3.66
C LEU A 179 12.91 -5.08 4.97
N ILE A 180 12.26 -5.53 6.04
CA ILE A 180 12.90 -5.69 7.36
C ILE A 180 13.89 -6.85 7.38
N SER A 181 13.66 -7.92 6.60
CA SER A 181 14.63 -9.01 6.45
C SER A 181 15.97 -8.54 5.86
N GLN A 182 15.94 -7.46 5.07
CA GLN A 182 17.12 -6.83 4.48
C GLN A 182 17.80 -5.81 5.40
N ASP A 183 17.27 -5.61 6.61
CA ASP A 183 17.77 -4.66 7.60
C ASP A 183 17.88 -3.21 7.08
N ILE A 184 16.97 -2.81 6.17
CA ILE A 184 16.96 -1.44 5.62
C ILE A 184 16.76 -0.40 6.73
N SER A 185 17.16 0.85 6.49
CA SER A 185 17.00 1.92 7.49
C SER A 185 15.53 2.25 7.79
N GLU A 186 15.25 2.88 8.94
CA GLU A 186 13.89 3.33 9.27
C GLU A 186 13.35 4.34 8.25
N ILE A 187 14.20 5.26 7.79
CA ILE A 187 13.82 6.29 6.81
C ILE A 187 13.40 5.62 5.49
N GLU A 188 14.26 4.74 4.97
CA GLU A 188 14.02 4.01 3.73
C GLU A 188 12.77 3.13 3.80
N LEU A 189 12.52 2.49 4.96
CA LEU A 189 11.33 1.69 5.19
C LEU A 189 10.04 2.51 5.07
N TYR A 190 9.95 3.64 5.77
CA TYR A 190 8.74 4.47 5.73
C TYR A 190 8.57 5.16 4.37
N GLU A 191 9.65 5.58 3.71
CA GLU A 191 9.59 6.12 2.35
C GLU A 191 9.05 5.09 1.35
N THR A 192 9.62 3.88 1.37
CA THR A 192 9.21 2.77 0.50
C THR A 192 7.73 2.42 0.68
N VAL A 193 7.32 2.24 1.94
CA VAL A 193 5.92 1.91 2.28
C VAL A 193 4.96 3.04 1.91
N TYR A 194 5.36 4.30 2.13
CA TYR A 194 4.56 5.46 1.73
C TYR A 194 4.32 5.49 0.23
N ILE A 195 5.38 5.26 -0.57
CA ILE A 195 5.25 5.22 -2.02
C ILE A 195 4.39 4.02 -2.45
N ALA A 196 4.55 2.84 -1.86
CA ALA A 196 3.72 1.68 -2.15
C ALA A 196 2.24 1.96 -1.89
N ASN A 197 1.89 2.52 -0.73
CA ASN A 197 0.52 2.95 -0.44
C ASN A 197 0.02 4.00 -1.43
N LYS A 198 0.87 4.96 -1.84
CA LYS A 198 0.50 5.98 -2.83
C LYS A 198 0.19 5.37 -4.20
N LEU A 199 0.94 4.34 -4.60
CA LEU A 199 0.71 3.59 -5.84
C LEU A 199 -0.56 2.74 -5.77
N TRP A 200 -0.88 2.16 -4.61
CA TRP A 200 -2.11 1.38 -4.42
C TRP A 200 -3.37 2.24 -4.23
N PHE A 201 -3.21 3.47 -3.74
CA PHE A 201 -4.32 4.39 -3.44
C PHE A 201 -4.11 5.80 -4.03
N PRO A 202 -3.86 5.94 -5.34
CA PRO A 202 -3.46 7.22 -5.94
C PRO A 202 -4.46 8.33 -5.68
N ASP A 203 -5.77 8.06 -5.82
CA ASP A 203 -6.83 9.05 -5.62
C ASP A 203 -6.91 9.53 -4.16
N HIS A 204 -6.68 8.63 -3.20
CA HIS A 204 -6.73 8.98 -1.79
C HIS A 204 -5.63 9.97 -1.44
N TYR A 205 -4.41 9.71 -1.89
CA TYR A 205 -3.28 10.61 -1.66
C TYR A 205 -3.40 11.92 -2.42
N GLN A 206 -3.92 11.91 -3.65
CA GLN A 206 -4.16 13.12 -4.44
C GLN A 206 -5.23 14.03 -3.81
N SER A 207 -6.21 13.44 -3.12
CA SER A 207 -7.27 14.20 -2.47
C SER A 207 -6.87 14.84 -1.14
N LEU A 208 -5.67 14.57 -0.60
CA LEU A 208 -5.21 15.22 0.63
C LEU A 208 -4.74 16.66 0.36
N PRO A 209 -4.94 17.61 1.30
CA PRO A 209 -4.44 18.97 1.16
C PRO A 209 -2.91 19.00 1.18
N LEU A 210 -2.31 19.98 0.49
CA LEU A 210 -0.85 20.13 0.39
C LEU A 210 -0.16 20.23 1.76
N SER A 211 -0.81 20.81 2.77
CA SER A 211 -0.29 20.88 4.14
C SER A 211 -0.08 19.49 4.77
N ILE A 212 -0.93 18.52 4.43
CA ILE A 212 -0.81 17.14 4.89
C ILE A 212 0.18 16.39 4.03
N GLN A 213 0.14 16.54 2.70
CA GLN A 213 1.10 15.89 1.80
C GLN A 213 2.58 16.22 2.10
N LYS A 214 2.86 17.33 2.78
CA LYS A 214 4.20 17.74 3.22
C LYS A 214 4.69 17.09 4.53
N LYS A 215 3.86 16.30 5.21
CA LYS A 215 4.24 15.59 6.42
C LYS A 215 5.24 14.47 6.11
N SER A 216 5.98 14.04 7.12
CA SER A 216 6.89 12.91 6.96
C SER A 216 6.12 11.64 6.58
N PRO A 217 6.72 10.71 5.83
CA PRO A 217 6.12 9.40 5.51
C PRO A 217 5.56 8.68 6.75
N LYS A 218 6.31 8.64 7.85
CA LYS A 218 5.89 8.03 9.12
C LYS A 218 4.64 8.68 9.70
N GLU A 219 4.56 10.01 9.70
CA GLU A 219 3.35 10.72 10.14
C GLU A 219 2.16 10.44 9.21
N LEU A 220 2.36 10.55 7.89
CA LEU A 220 1.31 10.32 6.89
C LEU A 220 0.70 8.93 6.98
N LEU A 221 1.54 7.91 7.19
CA LEU A 221 1.13 6.52 7.32
C LEU A 221 0.35 6.22 8.60
N SER A 222 0.27 7.16 9.54
CA SER A 222 -0.45 6.96 10.80
C SER A 222 -1.97 6.95 10.65
N LYS A 223 -2.64 6.45 11.70
CA LYS A 223 -4.10 6.44 11.80
C LYS A 223 -4.73 7.81 11.55
N GLU A 224 -4.13 8.87 12.07
CA GLU A 224 -4.68 10.22 12.01
C GLU A 224 -4.85 10.73 10.58
N TYR A 225 -3.98 10.34 9.66
CA TYR A 225 -3.95 10.93 8.32
C TYR A 225 -4.43 9.99 7.21
N ILE A 226 -4.08 8.70 7.24
CA ILE A 226 -4.36 7.80 6.12
C ILE A 226 -5.14 6.55 6.47
N SER A 227 -5.58 6.34 7.72
CA SER A 227 -6.64 5.35 7.94
C SER A 227 -7.91 5.76 7.20
N ALA A 228 -8.88 4.86 7.04
CA ALA A 228 -10.16 5.21 6.40
C ALA A 228 -10.81 6.44 7.04
N SER A 229 -10.85 6.53 8.37
CA SER A 229 -11.40 7.70 9.07
C SER A 229 -10.47 8.91 9.01
N GLY A 230 -9.16 8.71 9.11
CA GLY A 230 -8.16 9.78 9.00
C GLY A 230 -8.21 10.47 7.63
N TRP A 231 -8.17 9.67 6.56
CA TRP A 231 -8.31 10.17 5.20
C TRP A 231 -9.66 10.87 5.00
N GLN A 232 -10.77 10.28 5.45
CA GLN A 232 -12.10 10.87 5.33
C GLN A 232 -12.19 12.24 6.01
N LYS A 233 -11.54 12.41 7.16
CA LYS A 233 -11.47 13.68 7.91
C LYS A 233 -10.71 14.76 7.15
N HIS A 234 -9.65 14.37 6.43
CA HIS A 234 -8.67 15.31 5.88
C HIS A 234 -8.80 15.55 4.37
N ARG A 235 -9.50 14.68 3.63
CA ARG A 235 -9.65 14.80 2.18
C ARG A 235 -10.32 16.12 1.79
N VAL A 236 -9.83 16.73 0.73
CA VAL A 236 -10.50 17.84 0.06
C VAL A 236 -11.71 17.26 -0.66
N GLN A 237 -12.90 17.72 -0.29
CA GLN A 237 -14.11 17.41 -1.05
C GLN A 237 -14.06 18.19 -2.36
N ASN A 238 -13.87 17.50 -3.48
CA ASN A 238 -14.10 18.11 -4.78
C ASN A 238 -15.59 18.44 -4.86
N ALA A 239 -15.93 19.73 -5.00
CA ALA A 239 -17.32 20.24 -5.05
C ALA A 239 -18.16 19.69 -6.22
N ASN A 240 -17.67 18.71 -6.98
CA ASN A 240 -18.32 18.12 -8.15
C ASN A 240 -18.60 16.61 -8.04
N SER A 241 -18.42 15.97 -6.87
CA SER A 241 -18.96 14.62 -6.66
C SER A 241 -20.39 14.70 -6.09
N GLN A 242 -21.30 15.35 -6.83
CA GLN A 242 -22.73 15.06 -6.70
C GLN A 242 -22.98 13.72 -7.40
N SER A 243 -23.52 12.78 -6.64
CA SER A 243 -24.44 11.71 -7.06
C SER A 243 -24.37 11.29 -8.54
N CYS A 244 -23.85 10.09 -8.77
CA CYS A 244 -24.35 9.17 -9.80
C CYS A 244 -24.72 7.87 -9.10
#